data_AF-A0A935I4J7-F1
#
_entry.id   AF-A0A935I4J7-F1
#
_cell.length_a   1.000
_cell.length_b   1.000
_cell.length_c   1.000
_cell.angle_alpha   90.00
_cell.angle_beta   90.00
_cell.angle_gamma   90.00
#
_symmetry.space_group_name_H-M   'P 1'
#
loop_
_entity.id
_entity.type
_entity.pdbx_description
1 polymer ?
#
loop_
_entity_poly.entity_id
_entity_poly.type
_entity_poly.pdbx_seq_one_letter_code
_entity_poly.pdbx_strand_id
1 'polypeptide(L)'
;MPARPLDPPFGRTGSARGDVPLSILVEDPDLCPHYIGHVVTNVRPIESPQWLKDRLTSLGLRPRNVIVDVTNYVNMEMGQPLHAFDANKISDNTIVVRRAKATETTFVTLDGKERTLTPSMLMICDGQRPAAIAGVMGGQNTEVDDSTTAVVIESAYFDPSSIRRTAKSHGLSTDASYRFERGVDPAGVRTAADRAVQLLCELAGGSPGPRIEVGAPPPEREPISVSYDRIRSLVGITVDDETITRMLVGVGCLPVMPSEACPAEGRVEARFIPPTWRADITIEADLAEEVMRLYGIDNIPSSTMAYVALDTARMPSHLRAGGAHGRRLRDQVRTMLVARGYYDCVTNVLTGPDEGADQVTLKNALGRDFSALRSSVIPSLLRVASRNLRHGQQTVRLMEIGSQFTKNTNTEFGVQQQEVLTLMLVGQTDPHWSDKPRTLDLYDLVGELHVLAPKIESIPIDVSIRETGEAGPRPYFTDNVVELRLGGVVIGYAGEVSPELAMKHDIERTVSAAVIDLRAVPIVQPKYRAVGQFPSVRRDLALIVQDDLSAGRIIDVVRTASPLLLRDVGVFDVYRDKAMGEGMKSIGIGMTFRSDERTLVDADVDSAVESIINAAKQALGARVRGETVE
;
A
#
# COMPACT_ATOMS: atom_id res chain seq x y z
N MET A 1 9.17 39.01 32.59
CA MET A 1 10.54 39.53 32.33
C MET A 1 10.94 39.12 30.93
N PRO A 2 11.55 39.98 30.10
CA PRO A 2 12.06 39.57 28.80
C PRO A 2 13.10 38.46 29.02
N ALA A 3 13.09 37.46 28.14
CA ALA A 3 14.04 36.36 28.13
C ALA A 3 15.46 36.95 28.14
N ARG A 4 16.26 36.61 29.16
CA ARG A 4 17.69 36.94 29.19
C ARG A 4 18.30 36.39 27.87
N PRO A 5 18.90 37.24 27.02
CA PRO A 5 19.57 36.80 25.80
C PRO A 5 20.72 35.83 26.12
N LEU A 6 21.18 35.12 25.10
CA LEU A 6 22.43 34.35 25.11
C LEU A 6 23.58 35.28 25.48
N ASP A 7 23.99 35.29 26.76
CA ASP A 7 25.36 35.67 27.11
C ASP A 7 26.25 34.47 26.73
N PRO A 8 27.20 34.62 25.79
CA PRO A 8 28.10 33.54 25.44
C PRO A 8 28.87 33.06 26.67
N PRO A 9 29.22 31.76 26.76
CA PRO A 9 29.96 31.24 27.89
C PRO A 9 31.31 31.97 28.01
N PHE A 10 31.72 32.18 29.26
CA PHE A 10 32.98 32.75 29.72
C PHE A 10 34.14 32.59 28.71
N GLY A 11 34.86 33.70 28.48
CA GLY A 11 36.21 33.65 27.94
C GLY A 11 37.09 32.70 28.74
N ARG A 12 37.95 31.95 28.03
CA ARG A 12 39.03 31.07 28.52
C ARG A 12 38.96 30.74 30.01
N THR A 13 38.42 29.56 30.31
CA THR A 13 38.38 28.95 31.63
C THR A 13 39.67 29.18 32.42
N GLY A 14 39.55 29.90 33.54
CA GLY A 14 40.53 29.82 34.61
C GLY A 14 40.59 28.39 35.14
N SER A 15 41.80 27.88 35.36
CA SER A 15 42.03 26.58 35.97
C SER A 15 41.53 26.55 37.43
N ALA A 16 40.64 25.62 37.76
CA ALA A 16 40.33 25.22 39.15
C ALA A 16 39.92 23.73 39.12
N ARG A 17 40.66 22.82 39.78
CA ARG A 17 40.66 22.42 41.20
C ARG A 17 39.34 21.77 41.67
N GLY A 18 39.13 20.53 41.23
CA GLY A 18 38.23 19.54 41.82
C GLY A 18 38.78 18.14 41.53
N ASP A 19 39.20 17.40 42.57
CA ASP A 19 39.95 16.13 42.48
C ASP A 19 39.04 14.88 42.37
N VAL A 20 37.98 14.92 41.57
CA VAL A 20 37.24 13.68 41.23
C VAL A 20 37.87 13.12 39.96
N PRO A 21 38.67 12.04 40.03
CA PRO A 21 39.22 11.41 38.84
C PRO A 21 38.06 10.84 38.04
N LEU A 22 37.99 11.12 36.74
CA LEU A 22 37.06 10.47 35.80
C LEU A 22 37.90 9.85 34.68
N SER A 23 37.49 8.71 34.15
CA SER A 23 38.05 8.10 32.95
C SER A 23 36.91 7.79 31.98
N ILE A 24 37.10 8.05 30.69
CA ILE A 24 36.09 7.76 29.67
C ILE A 24 36.74 6.91 28.57
N LEU A 25 36.09 5.80 28.24
CA LEU A 25 36.45 4.93 27.12
C LEU A 25 35.26 4.76 26.19
N VAL A 26 35.47 4.96 24.90
CA VAL A 26 34.49 4.67 23.86
C VAL A 26 34.98 3.47 23.05
N GLU A 27 34.39 2.31 23.28
CA GLU A 27 34.77 1.06 22.59
C GLU A 27 34.12 0.95 21.21
N ASP A 28 32.95 1.57 21.03
CA ASP A 28 32.16 1.55 19.79
C ASP A 28 32.04 2.97 19.18
N PRO A 29 33.13 3.54 18.64
CA PRO A 29 33.15 4.90 18.09
C PRO A 29 32.30 5.05 16.83
N ASP A 30 31.91 3.95 16.18
CA ASP A 30 30.97 3.96 15.05
C ASP A 30 29.55 4.37 15.48
N LEU A 31 29.16 4.06 16.72
CA LEU A 31 27.86 4.44 17.28
C LEU A 31 27.91 5.70 18.15
N CYS A 32 29.09 6.07 18.64
CA CYS A 32 29.32 7.26 19.46
C CYS A 32 30.64 7.92 19.09
N PRO A 33 30.73 8.66 17.97
CA PRO A 33 31.98 9.26 17.51
C PRO A 33 32.48 10.39 18.41
N HIS A 34 31.61 11.01 19.21
CA HIS A 34 31.97 12.11 20.11
C HIS A 34 31.25 11.99 21.45
N TYR A 35 32.00 11.91 22.55
CA TYR A 35 31.46 11.84 23.90
C TYR A 35 32.21 12.78 24.83
N ILE A 36 31.47 13.57 25.61
CA ILE A 36 32.00 14.48 26.63
C ILE A 36 31.38 14.14 27.97
N GLY A 37 32.24 13.95 28.98
CA GLY A 37 31.88 13.95 30.39
C GLY A 37 32.50 15.16 31.09
N HIS A 38 31.68 15.99 31.73
CA HIS A 38 32.14 17.16 32.48
C HIS A 38 31.72 17.03 33.94
N VAL A 39 32.70 16.92 34.84
CA VAL A 39 32.45 16.79 36.28
C VAL A 39 32.06 18.15 36.87
N VAL A 40 31.04 18.17 37.73
CA VAL A 40 30.69 19.32 38.56
C VAL A 40 30.58 18.84 40.01
N THR A 41 31.38 19.42 40.91
CA THR A 41 31.37 19.11 42.35
C THR A 41 30.61 20.16 43.14
N ASN A 42 30.29 19.89 44.40
CA ASN A 42 29.56 20.81 45.30
C ASN A 42 28.17 21.23 44.77
N VAL A 43 27.53 20.41 43.95
CA VAL A 43 26.17 20.66 43.47
C VAL A 43 25.16 20.37 44.57
N ARG A 44 24.05 21.12 44.59
CA ARG A 44 22.93 20.88 45.50
C ARG A 44 21.65 20.62 44.70
N PRO A 45 20.97 19.47 44.87
CA PRO A 45 19.71 19.12 44.21
C PRO A 45 18.52 19.93 44.75
N ILE A 46 18.58 21.25 44.67
CA ILE A 46 17.54 22.15 45.17
C ILE A 46 16.44 22.39 44.14
N GLU A 47 15.36 23.02 44.58
CA GLU A 47 14.28 23.46 43.70
C GLU A 47 14.79 24.51 42.70
N SER A 48 14.40 24.35 41.43
CA SER A 48 14.75 25.29 40.35
C SER A 48 14.17 26.68 40.57
N PRO A 49 14.88 27.75 40.13
CA PRO A 49 14.35 29.10 40.19
C PRO A 49 13.09 29.25 39.32
N GLN A 50 12.21 30.19 39.69
CA GLN A 50 10.89 30.33 39.06
C GLN A 50 10.96 30.50 37.53
N TRP A 51 11.91 31.27 37.02
CA TRP A 51 12.06 31.50 35.58
C TRP A 51 12.36 30.20 34.80
N LEU A 52 13.12 29.28 35.40
CA LEU A 52 13.47 28.00 34.77
C LEU A 52 12.26 27.08 34.77
N LYS A 53 11.54 27.03 35.89
CA LYS A 53 10.28 26.30 36.02
C LYS A 53 9.23 26.79 35.02
N ASP A 54 9.07 28.11 34.88
CA ASP A 54 8.11 28.72 33.96
C ASP A 54 8.44 28.35 32.50
N ARG A 55 9.72 28.41 32.10
CA ARG A 55 10.14 28.02 30.74
C ARG A 55 9.88 26.54 30.46
N LEU A 56 10.30 25.65 31.36
CA LEU A 56 10.07 24.21 31.20
C LEU A 56 8.57 23.88 31.15
N THR A 57 7.78 24.48 32.04
CA THR A 57 6.32 24.28 32.09
C THR A 57 5.64 24.79 30.82
N SER A 58 6.10 25.90 30.25
CA SER A 58 5.57 26.43 28.98
C SER A 58 5.82 25.51 27.78
N LEU A 59 6.81 24.61 27.88
CA LEU A 59 7.13 23.56 26.91
C LEU A 59 6.46 22.21 27.25
N GLY A 60 5.62 22.16 28.29
CA GLY A 60 4.97 20.93 28.74
C GLY A 60 5.85 20.01 29.60
N LEU A 61 7.04 20.47 30.00
CA LEU A 61 7.96 19.71 30.86
C LEU A 61 7.67 19.99 32.33
N ARG A 62 7.59 18.95 33.15
CA ARG A 62 7.40 19.07 34.60
C ARG A 62 8.76 19.31 35.29
N PRO A 63 8.98 20.45 35.98
CA PRO A 63 10.19 20.68 36.75
C PRO A 63 10.37 19.64 37.87
N ARG A 64 11.63 19.28 38.15
CA ARG A 64 12.01 18.24 39.13
C ARG A 64 12.94 18.81 40.19
N ASN A 65 14.21 18.96 39.84
CA ASN A 65 15.25 19.59 40.63
C ASN A 65 16.18 20.34 39.68
N VAL A 66 16.97 21.26 40.20
CA VAL A 66 17.83 22.15 39.40
C VAL A 66 18.78 21.40 38.46
N ILE A 67 19.23 20.20 38.82
CA ILE A 67 20.17 19.41 38.01
C ILE A 67 19.45 18.87 36.76
N VAL A 68 18.33 18.19 36.96
CA VAL A 68 17.50 17.62 35.87
C VAL A 68 16.87 18.72 35.03
N ASP A 69 16.47 19.82 35.66
CA ASP A 69 15.85 20.95 34.97
C ASP A 69 16.85 21.69 34.09
N VAL A 70 18.12 21.79 34.50
CA VAL A 70 19.19 22.36 33.66
C VAL A 70 19.45 21.49 32.43
N THR A 71 19.55 20.16 32.56
CA THR A 71 19.78 19.29 31.39
C THR A 71 18.60 19.33 30.41
N ASN A 72 17.36 19.31 30.92
CA ASN A 72 16.16 19.50 30.11
C ASN A 72 16.12 20.88 29.44
N TYR A 73 16.49 21.92 30.16
CA TYR A 73 16.50 23.28 29.63
C TYR A 73 17.53 23.45 28.51
N VAL A 74 18.76 22.96 28.70
CA VAL A 74 19.80 23.02 27.65
C VAL A 74 19.40 22.20 26.43
N ASN A 75 18.76 21.04 26.63
CA ASN A 75 18.19 20.27 25.53
C ASN A 75 17.15 21.06 24.72
N MET A 76 16.31 21.85 25.38
CA MET A 76 15.31 22.69 24.70
C MET A 76 15.92 23.98 24.11
N GLU A 77 16.92 24.55 24.77
CA GLU A 77 17.61 25.78 24.34
C GLU A 77 18.53 25.53 23.14
N MET A 78 19.24 24.40 23.12
CA MET A 78 20.30 24.11 22.15
C MET A 78 20.04 22.88 21.28
N GLY A 79 18.97 22.13 21.52
CA GLY A 79 18.65 20.91 20.78
C GLY A 79 19.55 19.70 21.11
N GLN A 80 20.44 19.81 22.10
CA GLN A 80 21.36 18.75 22.52
C GLN A 80 20.84 18.07 23.78
N PRO A 81 20.37 16.81 23.71
CA PRO A 81 20.04 16.06 24.91
C PRO A 81 21.29 15.84 25.76
N LEU A 82 21.12 16.05 27.07
CA LEU A 82 22.14 15.86 28.08
C LEU A 82 21.64 14.90 29.15
N HIS A 83 22.58 14.21 29.80
CA HIS A 83 22.29 13.42 30.99
C HIS A 83 23.23 13.82 32.14
N ALA A 84 22.77 13.63 33.37
CA ALA A 84 23.58 13.86 34.56
C ALA A 84 23.60 12.59 35.38
N PHE A 85 24.77 11.97 35.50
CA PHE A 85 24.99 10.85 36.41
C PHE A 85 25.43 11.36 37.77
N ASP A 86 24.98 10.73 38.85
CA ASP A 86 25.58 10.95 40.17
C ASP A 86 27.01 10.40 40.15
N ALA A 87 28.02 11.27 40.30
CA ALA A 87 29.42 10.89 40.21
C ALA A 87 29.81 9.88 41.29
N ASN A 88 29.14 9.90 42.45
CA ASN A 88 29.41 8.96 43.55
C ASN A 88 28.84 7.56 43.29
N LYS A 89 27.96 7.40 42.30
CA LYS A 89 27.33 6.12 41.93
C LYS A 89 28.02 5.44 40.74
N ILE A 90 28.98 6.10 40.09
CA ILE A 90 29.76 5.55 38.98
C ILE A 90 30.89 4.68 39.54
N SER A 91 30.81 3.37 39.30
CA SER A 91 31.85 2.44 39.72
C SER A 91 33.19 2.73 39.02
N ASP A 92 34.28 2.62 39.75
CA ASP A 92 35.67 2.82 39.29
C ASP A 92 35.94 4.21 38.67
N ASN A 93 35.04 5.18 38.91
CA ASN A 93 35.02 6.50 38.26
C ASN A 93 35.27 6.43 36.74
N THR A 94 34.77 5.39 36.10
CA THR A 94 35.02 5.11 34.68
C THR A 94 33.70 4.99 33.94
N ILE A 95 33.57 5.69 32.82
CA ILE A 95 32.47 5.56 31.88
C ILE A 95 32.97 4.78 30.66
N VAL A 96 32.27 3.71 30.30
CA VAL A 96 32.53 2.90 29.11
C VAL A 96 31.32 2.96 28.19
N VAL A 97 31.48 3.57 27.02
CA VAL A 97 30.44 3.64 25.99
C VAL A 97 30.66 2.47 25.03
N ARG A 98 29.76 1.49 25.11
CA ARG A 98 29.87 0.23 24.36
C ARG A 98 28.52 -0.42 24.12
N ARG A 99 28.45 -1.34 23.17
CA ARG A 99 27.29 -2.21 22.95
C ARG A 99 27.05 -3.10 24.17
N ALA A 100 25.79 -3.48 24.39
CA ALA A 100 25.42 -4.43 25.43
C ALA A 100 26.10 -5.79 25.20
N LYS A 101 26.65 -6.39 26.25
CA LYS A 101 27.21 -7.75 26.17
C LYS A 101 26.09 -8.77 26.05
N ALA A 102 26.35 -9.91 25.41
CA ALA A 102 25.39 -11.01 25.33
C ALA A 102 24.94 -11.55 26.71
N THR A 103 25.77 -11.34 27.75
CA THR A 103 25.45 -11.70 29.15
C THR A 103 24.54 -10.68 29.84
N GLU A 104 24.42 -9.46 29.31
CA GLU A 104 23.58 -8.39 29.84
C GLU A 104 22.21 -8.46 29.16
N THR A 105 21.29 -9.22 29.73
CA THR A 105 19.98 -9.48 29.10
C THR A 105 18.89 -8.51 29.53
N THR A 106 18.99 -7.91 30.71
CA THR A 106 17.99 -6.97 31.23
C THR A 106 18.61 -5.75 31.91
N PHE A 107 17.85 -4.65 31.93
CA PHE A 107 18.23 -3.38 32.54
C PHE A 107 17.01 -2.61 33.03
N VAL A 108 17.11 -1.99 34.21
CA VAL A 108 16.02 -1.20 34.80
C VAL A 108 16.25 0.29 34.55
N THR A 109 15.32 0.91 33.84
CA THR A 109 15.37 2.35 33.54
C THR A 109 14.72 3.21 34.62
N LEU A 110 14.92 4.54 34.56
CA LEU A 110 14.37 5.52 35.51
C LEU A 110 12.84 5.46 35.72
N ASP A 111 12.08 4.90 34.78
CA ASP A 111 10.64 4.67 34.96
C ASP A 111 10.30 3.39 35.77
N GLY A 112 11.31 2.73 36.33
CA GLY A 112 11.19 1.50 37.13
C GLY A 112 10.87 0.25 36.31
N LYS A 113 10.89 0.33 34.97
CA LYS A 113 10.61 -0.81 34.09
C LYS A 113 11.87 -1.56 33.72
N GLU A 114 11.80 -2.88 33.80
CA GLU A 114 12.81 -3.78 33.28
C GLU A 114 12.69 -3.90 31.75
N ARG A 115 13.82 -3.79 31.06
CA ARG A 115 13.91 -3.81 29.59
C ARG A 115 14.89 -4.85 29.12
N THR A 116 14.54 -5.58 28.07
CA THR A 116 15.41 -6.61 27.46
C THR A 116 16.45 -5.98 26.55
N LEU A 117 17.73 -6.15 26.87
CA LEU A 117 18.82 -5.66 26.04
C LEU A 117 19.17 -6.65 24.93
N THR A 118 19.64 -6.13 23.80
CA THR A 118 20.22 -6.93 22.71
C THR A 118 21.64 -6.46 22.40
N PRO A 119 22.53 -7.32 21.87
CA PRO A 119 23.91 -6.94 21.58
C PRO A 119 24.11 -5.81 20.54
N SER A 120 23.03 -5.39 19.87
CA SER A 120 23.07 -4.26 18.93
C SER A 120 22.78 -2.91 19.59
N MET A 121 22.33 -2.89 20.85
CA MET A 121 22.00 -1.68 21.60
C MET A 121 23.26 -1.06 22.20
N LEU A 122 23.41 0.25 22.02
CA LEU A 122 24.48 1.03 22.64
C LEU A 122 24.11 1.35 24.10
N MET A 123 25.05 1.10 25.01
CA MET A 123 24.92 1.35 26.43
C MET A 123 25.99 2.32 26.90
N ILE A 124 25.67 3.02 27.98
CA ILE A 124 26.64 3.77 28.77
C ILE A 124 26.82 2.95 30.04
N CYS A 125 28.02 2.47 30.28
CA CYS A 125 28.35 1.62 31.42
C CYS A 125 29.27 2.37 32.38
N ASP A 126 29.20 2.00 33.66
CA ASP A 126 30.30 2.28 34.58
C ASP A 126 31.40 1.20 34.42
N GLY A 127 32.43 1.20 35.28
CA GLY A 127 33.50 0.20 35.26
C GLY A 127 33.04 -1.27 35.40
N GLN A 128 31.81 -1.52 35.86
CA GLN A 128 31.31 -2.85 36.23
C GLN A 128 30.02 -3.26 35.52
N ARG A 129 29.12 -2.32 35.23
CA ARG A 129 27.73 -2.60 34.82
C ARG A 129 27.12 -1.50 33.93
N PRO A 130 26.03 -1.80 33.20
CA PRO A 130 25.27 -0.78 32.48
C PRO A 130 24.69 0.28 33.41
N ALA A 131 24.69 1.54 32.95
CA ALA A 131 24.22 2.72 33.67
C ALA A 131 23.14 3.50 32.91
N ALA A 132 23.10 3.44 31.58
CA ALA A 132 22.01 3.99 30.77
C ALA A 132 21.91 3.31 29.40
N ILE A 133 20.72 3.35 28.80
CA ILE A 133 20.55 3.08 27.36
C ILE A 133 20.93 4.38 26.64
N ALA A 134 22.05 4.34 25.91
CA ALA A 134 22.66 5.53 25.32
C ALA A 134 21.67 6.31 24.47
N GLY A 135 21.56 7.62 24.71
CA GLY A 135 20.67 8.53 23.97
C GLY A 135 19.17 8.23 24.07
N VAL A 136 18.73 7.29 24.91
CA VAL A 136 17.30 6.91 25.04
C VAL A 136 16.79 7.17 26.44
N MET A 137 17.36 6.53 27.46
CA MET A 137 16.86 6.62 28.84
C MET A 137 17.95 6.24 29.85
N GLY A 138 18.06 7.04 30.92
CA GLY A 138 18.95 6.76 32.04
C GLY A 138 18.55 5.52 32.84
N GLY A 139 19.51 4.94 33.55
CA GLY A 139 19.29 3.89 34.53
C GLY A 139 18.88 4.43 35.88
N GLN A 140 18.16 3.60 36.64
CA GLN A 140 17.81 3.91 38.02
C GLN A 140 19.04 3.84 38.96
N ASN A 141 20.06 3.06 38.60
CA ASN A 141 21.24 2.80 39.45
C ASN A 141 22.21 3.99 39.55
N THR A 142 22.15 4.95 38.63
CA THR A 142 23.03 6.13 38.57
C THR A 142 22.26 7.46 38.61
N GLU A 143 20.97 7.40 38.96
CA GLU A 143 20.07 8.54 39.08
C GLU A 143 20.57 9.57 40.11
N VAL A 144 20.35 10.86 39.83
CA VAL A 144 20.58 11.96 40.77
C VAL A 144 19.46 11.99 41.81
N ASP A 145 19.82 11.98 43.09
CA ASP A 145 18.88 12.08 44.21
C ASP A 145 19.23 13.23 45.17
N ASP A 146 18.47 13.38 46.25
CA ASP A 146 18.65 14.48 47.22
C ASP A 146 20.02 14.46 47.94
N SER A 147 20.75 13.34 47.89
CA SER A 147 22.07 13.18 48.48
C SER A 147 23.23 13.44 47.50
N THR A 148 22.93 13.65 46.22
CA THR A 148 23.94 13.89 45.18
C THR A 148 24.71 15.20 45.44
N THR A 149 26.04 15.10 45.55
CA THR A 149 26.95 16.25 45.77
C THR A 149 27.89 16.51 44.61
N ALA A 150 28.02 15.57 43.68
CA ALA A 150 28.83 15.67 42.48
C ALA A 150 28.13 14.96 41.31
N VAL A 151 28.20 15.52 40.12
CA VAL A 151 27.59 14.96 38.91
C VAL A 151 28.58 14.92 37.76
N VAL A 152 28.39 13.96 36.86
CA VAL A 152 29.04 13.93 35.54
C VAL A 152 28.00 14.29 34.49
N ILE A 153 28.19 15.42 33.83
CA ILE A 153 27.34 15.85 32.72
C ILE A 153 27.82 15.16 31.46
N GLU A 154 26.94 14.34 30.89
CA GLU A 154 27.07 13.73 29.59
C GLU A 154 26.53 14.65 28.50
N SER A 155 27.36 14.89 27.49
CA SER A 155 26.96 15.41 26.19
C SER A 155 27.63 14.56 25.11
N ALA A 156 26.87 14.02 24.18
CA ALA A 156 27.39 13.10 23.17
C ALA A 156 26.68 13.27 21.83
N TYR A 157 27.32 12.78 20.77
CA TYR A 157 26.70 12.53 19.48
C TYR A 157 26.60 11.02 19.28
N PHE A 158 25.38 10.52 19.11
CA PHE A 158 25.10 9.11 18.85
C PHE A 158 24.62 8.90 17.40
N ASP A 159 24.89 7.73 16.83
CA ASP A 159 24.36 7.33 15.52
C ASP A 159 22.81 7.35 15.53
N PRO A 160 22.15 8.19 14.72
CA PRO A 160 20.70 8.33 14.73
C PRO A 160 19.95 7.02 14.45
N SER A 161 20.50 6.18 13.56
CA SER A 161 19.86 4.92 13.17
C SER A 161 19.86 3.91 14.31
N SER A 162 20.94 3.83 15.08
CA SER A 162 21.07 2.99 16.27
C SER A 162 20.09 3.39 17.36
N ILE A 163 19.97 4.69 17.63
CA ILE A 163 19.02 5.23 18.60
C ILE A 163 17.58 4.91 18.18
N ARG A 164 17.23 5.15 16.91
CA ARG A 164 15.90 4.85 16.37
C ARG A 164 15.51 3.39 16.55
N ARG A 165 16.42 2.46 16.21
CA ARG A 165 16.17 1.02 16.36
C ARG A 165 15.92 0.65 17.82
N THR A 166 16.75 1.16 18.72
CA THR A 166 16.67 0.89 20.17
C THR A 166 15.41 1.47 20.80
N ALA A 167 15.05 2.73 20.50
CA ALA A 167 13.83 3.35 21.00
C ALA A 167 12.58 2.59 20.51
N LYS A 168 12.52 2.26 19.21
CA LYS A 168 11.40 1.54 18.61
C LYS A 168 11.25 0.11 19.13
N SER A 169 12.34 -0.63 19.36
CA SER A 169 12.27 -1.98 19.93
C SER A 169 11.68 -2.00 21.35
N HIS A 170 11.86 -0.91 22.10
CA HIS A 170 11.32 -0.75 23.45
C HIS A 170 9.99 0.00 23.51
N GLY A 171 9.45 0.45 22.38
CA GLY A 171 8.24 1.30 22.36
C GLY A 171 8.41 2.61 23.12
N LEU A 172 9.62 3.15 23.16
CA LEU A 172 9.97 4.39 23.86
C LEU A 172 9.95 5.59 22.91
N SER A 173 9.52 6.74 23.45
CA SER A 173 9.65 8.04 22.80
C SER A 173 9.98 9.07 23.89
N THR A 174 11.28 9.32 24.09
CA THR A 174 11.78 10.33 25.04
C THR A 174 12.24 11.56 24.28
N ASP A 175 12.36 12.71 24.96
CA ASP A 175 12.91 13.93 24.35
C ASP A 175 14.33 13.74 23.80
N ALA A 176 15.12 12.89 24.47
CA ALA A 176 16.45 12.52 24.04
C ALA A 176 16.41 11.64 22.79
N SER A 177 15.66 10.53 22.83
CA SER A 177 15.59 9.60 21.69
C SER A 177 15.02 10.27 20.46
N TYR A 178 14.01 11.14 20.62
CA TYR A 178 13.37 11.89 19.54
C TYR A 178 14.36 12.79 18.78
N ARG A 179 15.29 13.44 19.49
CA ARG A 179 16.29 14.33 18.90
C ARG A 179 17.45 13.54 18.30
N PHE A 180 18.03 12.62 19.06
CA PHE A 180 19.13 11.80 18.58
C PHE A 180 18.74 10.97 17.35
N GLU A 181 17.54 10.39 17.29
CA GLU A 181 17.09 9.61 16.12
C GLU A 181 16.89 10.45 14.84
N ARG A 182 16.80 11.78 14.96
CA ARG A 182 16.69 12.74 13.85
C ARG A 182 18.02 13.41 13.51
N GLY A 183 19.04 13.21 14.34
CA GLY A 183 20.31 13.90 14.26
C GLY A 183 20.32 15.17 15.10
N VAL A 184 21.27 15.23 16.04
CA VAL A 184 21.62 16.46 16.78
C VAL A 184 22.82 17.11 16.10
N ASP A 185 23.09 18.39 16.40
CA ASP A 185 24.26 19.08 15.84
C ASP A 185 25.56 18.47 16.39
N PRO A 186 26.39 17.81 15.56
CA PRO A 186 27.65 17.24 16.02
C PRO A 186 28.64 18.29 16.54
N ALA A 187 28.59 19.53 16.04
CA ALA A 187 29.47 20.61 16.52
C ALA A 187 28.99 21.20 17.86
N GLY A 188 27.73 21.00 18.22
CA GLY A 188 27.09 21.57 19.41
C GLY A 188 27.39 20.83 20.72
N VAL A 189 27.93 19.60 20.65
CA VAL A 189 28.14 18.71 21.81
C VAL A 189 28.93 19.38 22.93
N ARG A 190 30.05 20.04 22.60
CA ARG A 190 30.89 20.75 23.58
C ARG A 190 30.16 21.95 24.19
N THR A 191 29.59 22.81 23.34
CA THR A 191 28.97 24.06 23.79
C THR A 191 27.80 23.78 24.74
N ALA A 192 27.01 22.73 24.47
CA ALA A 192 25.92 22.31 25.34
C ALA A 192 26.41 21.81 26.71
N ALA A 193 27.50 21.04 26.75
CA ALA A 193 28.09 20.58 28.02
C ALA A 193 28.56 21.77 28.86
N ASP A 194 29.27 22.71 28.24
CA ASP A 194 29.77 23.91 28.92
C ASP A 194 28.63 24.81 29.40
N ARG A 195 27.54 24.92 28.62
CA ARG A 195 26.31 25.64 28.99
C ARG A 195 25.63 25.02 30.22
N ALA A 196 25.53 23.70 30.28
CA ALA A 196 24.94 23.01 31.44
C ALA A 196 25.79 23.21 32.69
N VAL A 197 27.12 23.06 32.59
CA VAL A 197 28.02 23.30 33.73
C VAL A 197 27.93 24.74 34.23
N GLN A 198 27.89 25.73 33.31
CA GLN A 198 27.69 27.12 33.69
C GLN A 198 26.41 27.30 34.53
N LEU A 199 25.28 26.78 34.06
CA LEU A 199 24.00 26.90 34.76
C LEU A 199 24.00 26.17 36.10
N LEU A 200 24.68 25.02 36.21
CA LEU A 200 24.81 24.31 37.48
C LEU A 200 25.69 25.07 38.48
N CYS A 201 26.76 25.72 38.03
CA CYS A 201 27.56 26.61 38.88
C CYS A 201 26.74 27.79 39.38
N GLU A 202 25.95 28.43 38.50
CA GLU A 202 25.14 29.59 38.84
C GLU A 202 23.94 29.26 39.74
N LEU A 203 23.26 28.14 39.50
CA LEU A 203 21.98 27.82 40.12
C LEU A 203 22.06 26.78 41.24
N ALA A 204 22.99 25.82 41.15
CA ALA A 204 23.12 24.73 42.11
C ALA A 204 24.34 24.90 43.04
N GLY A 205 25.12 25.98 42.89
CA GLY A 205 26.32 26.27 43.67
C GLY A 205 27.54 25.40 43.31
N GLY A 206 27.48 24.71 42.17
CA GLY A 206 28.51 23.77 41.75
C GLY A 206 29.86 24.43 41.40
N SER A 207 30.93 23.65 41.47
CA SER A 207 32.28 24.02 41.04
C SER A 207 32.70 23.15 39.86
N PRO A 208 33.16 23.73 38.74
CA PRO A 208 33.54 22.97 37.56
C PRO A 208 34.78 22.13 37.86
N GLY A 209 34.73 20.85 37.49
CA GLY A 209 35.82 19.89 37.58
C GLY A 209 36.43 19.61 36.21
N PRO A 210 37.18 18.50 36.04
CA PRO A 210 37.74 18.12 34.75
C PRO A 210 36.65 17.82 33.72
N ARG A 211 36.89 18.26 32.48
CA ARG A 211 36.15 17.84 31.29
C ARG A 211 36.99 16.85 30.50
N ILE A 212 36.43 15.68 30.25
CA ILE A 212 37.04 14.64 29.44
C ILE A 212 36.24 14.52 28.15
N GLU A 213 36.96 14.50 27.05
CA GLU A 213 36.39 14.43 25.72
C GLU A 213 37.10 13.32 24.96
N VAL A 214 36.29 12.42 24.39
CA VAL A 214 36.77 11.25 23.65
C VAL A 214 36.16 11.28 22.26
N GLY A 215 37.00 11.07 21.25
CA GLY A 215 36.62 11.17 19.85
C GLY A 215 36.50 12.62 19.37
N ALA A 216 35.74 12.82 18.30
CA ALA A 216 35.52 14.12 17.68
C ALA A 216 34.18 14.14 16.93
N PRO A 217 33.59 15.33 16.70
CA PRO A 217 32.47 15.45 15.78
C PRO A 217 32.78 14.76 14.44
N PRO A 218 31.78 14.13 13.78
CA PRO A 218 31.89 13.71 12.39
C PRO A 218 32.58 14.76 11.50
N PRO A 219 33.33 14.35 10.46
CA PRO A 219 34.10 15.26 9.62
C PRO A 219 33.20 16.32 8.98
N GLU A 220 33.80 17.46 8.65
CA GLU A 220 33.13 18.53 7.91
C GLU A 220 32.54 17.99 6.60
N ARG A 221 31.34 18.49 6.26
CA ARG A 221 30.59 18.00 5.11
C ARG A 221 31.21 18.53 3.83
N GLU A 222 31.29 17.66 2.83
CA GLU A 222 31.74 18.04 1.50
C GLU A 222 30.84 19.16 0.91
N PRO A 223 31.42 20.16 0.23
CA PRO A 223 30.62 21.19 -0.42
C PRO A 223 29.70 20.62 -1.49
N ILE A 224 28.42 20.99 -1.45
CA ILE A 224 27.44 20.63 -2.47
C ILE A 224 27.63 21.56 -3.66
N SER A 225 27.86 20.99 -4.83
CA SER A 225 27.95 21.72 -6.09
C SER A 225 26.56 22.01 -6.63
N VAL A 226 26.31 23.26 -7.05
CA VAL A 226 25.01 23.69 -7.56
C VAL A 226 25.12 24.43 -8.89
N SER A 227 24.05 24.33 -9.67
CA SER A 227 23.75 25.22 -10.80
C SER A 227 22.55 26.09 -10.44
N TYR A 228 22.67 27.41 -10.57
CA TYR A 228 21.56 28.31 -10.27
C TYR A 228 20.40 28.10 -11.26
N ASP A 229 20.74 27.86 -12.54
CA ASP A 229 19.75 27.51 -13.56
C ASP A 229 18.99 26.23 -13.20
N ARG A 230 19.66 25.22 -12.62
CA ARG A 230 19.02 23.98 -12.16
C ARG A 230 18.10 24.22 -10.98
N ILE A 231 18.52 25.01 -9.99
CA ILE A 231 17.67 25.41 -8.85
C ILE A 231 16.42 26.12 -9.36
N ARG A 232 16.57 27.15 -10.22
CA ARG A 232 15.45 27.87 -10.85
C ARG A 232 14.51 26.93 -11.60
N SER A 233 15.07 25.97 -12.34
CA SER A 233 14.29 24.97 -13.09
C SER A 233 13.54 23.97 -12.21
N LEU A 234 14.13 23.54 -11.08
CA LEU A 234 13.49 22.60 -10.16
C LEU A 234 12.35 23.28 -9.39
N VAL A 235 12.57 24.51 -8.97
CA VAL A 235 11.62 25.29 -8.16
C VAL A 235 10.56 25.98 -9.02
N GLY A 236 10.89 26.37 -10.25
CA GLY A 236 10.00 27.11 -11.15
C GLY A 236 9.97 28.61 -10.89
N ILE A 237 11.11 29.21 -10.54
CA ILE A 237 11.23 30.64 -10.17
C ILE A 237 12.26 31.37 -11.04
N THR A 238 12.12 32.70 -11.12
CA THR A 238 13.04 33.60 -11.83
C THR A 238 13.70 34.56 -10.85
N VAL A 239 14.57 34.02 -10.01
CA VAL A 239 15.33 34.78 -9.00
C VAL A 239 16.80 34.82 -9.38
N ASP A 240 17.46 35.95 -9.14
CA ASP A 240 18.89 36.13 -9.39
C ASP A 240 19.78 35.31 -8.43
N ASP A 241 21.01 35.05 -8.86
CA ASP A 241 21.97 34.18 -8.15
C ASP A 241 22.38 34.76 -6.79
N GLU A 242 22.43 36.09 -6.66
CA GLU A 242 22.75 36.78 -5.40
C GLU A 242 21.66 36.54 -4.35
N THR A 243 20.40 36.62 -4.77
CA THR A 243 19.25 36.35 -3.90
C THR A 243 19.19 34.89 -3.49
N ILE A 244 19.44 33.95 -4.41
CA ILE A 244 19.54 32.51 -4.08
C ILE A 244 20.68 32.28 -3.07
N THR A 245 21.85 32.86 -3.31
CA THR A 245 23.00 32.77 -2.40
C THR A 245 22.66 33.31 -1.01
N ARG A 246 22.02 34.48 -0.94
CA ARG A 246 21.61 35.12 0.31
C ARG A 246 20.60 34.27 1.09
N MET A 247 19.67 33.61 0.40
CA MET A 247 18.73 32.67 1.02
C MET A 247 19.48 31.48 1.64
N LEU A 248 20.39 30.86 0.89
CA LEU A 248 21.20 29.72 1.37
C LEU A 248 22.13 30.12 2.52
N VAL A 249 22.77 31.29 2.45
CA VAL A 249 23.55 31.85 3.55
C VAL A 249 22.68 32.12 4.78
N GLY A 250 21.45 32.59 4.57
CA GLY A 250 20.48 32.83 5.65
C GLY A 250 20.09 31.58 6.44
N VAL A 251 20.18 30.38 5.85
CA VAL A 251 19.98 29.10 6.54
C VAL A 251 21.26 28.50 7.10
N GLY A 252 22.39 29.19 6.95
CA GLY A 252 23.69 28.84 7.51
C GLY A 252 24.64 28.14 6.53
N CYS A 253 24.29 28.02 5.25
CA CYS A 253 25.21 27.47 4.25
C CYS A 253 26.36 28.45 3.98
N LEU A 254 27.59 27.93 3.96
CA LEU A 254 28.78 28.73 3.68
C LEU A 254 29.17 28.60 2.20
N PRO A 255 29.22 29.71 1.43
CA PRO A 255 29.66 29.67 0.05
C PRO A 255 31.16 29.41 -0.03
N VAL A 256 31.56 28.49 -0.89
CA VAL A 256 32.97 28.19 -1.18
C VAL A 256 33.36 28.95 -2.44
N MET A 257 34.37 29.81 -2.33
CA MET A 257 34.92 30.51 -3.49
C MET A 257 35.44 29.48 -4.51
N PRO A 258 35.17 29.66 -5.82
CA PRO A 258 35.73 28.77 -6.83
C PRO A 258 37.26 28.78 -6.73
N SER A 259 37.90 27.63 -6.54
CA SER A 259 39.32 27.51 -6.85
C SER A 259 39.48 27.52 -8.38
N GLU A 260 40.64 27.96 -8.88
CA GLU A 260 40.93 28.12 -10.32
C GLU A 260 40.84 26.83 -11.18
N ALA A 261 40.37 25.72 -10.61
CA ALA A 261 40.18 24.44 -11.28
C ALA A 261 38.76 23.86 -11.02
N CYS A 262 37.72 24.55 -11.51
CA CYS A 262 36.45 23.89 -11.78
C CYS A 262 36.51 23.28 -13.19
N PRO A 263 36.38 21.94 -13.35
CA PRO A 263 36.38 21.31 -14.67
C PRO A 263 35.21 21.85 -15.51
N ALA A 264 35.51 22.25 -16.74
CA ALA A 264 34.57 22.84 -17.70
C ALA A 264 33.59 21.82 -18.32
N GLU A 265 33.12 20.83 -17.56
CA GLU A 265 32.14 19.84 -18.03
C GLU A 265 30.98 19.75 -17.03
N GLY A 266 29.93 20.52 -17.32
CA GLY A 266 28.74 20.70 -16.48
C GLY A 266 28.83 22.01 -15.69
N ARG A 267 27.88 22.94 -15.90
CA ARG A 267 27.84 24.27 -15.26
C ARG A 267 27.69 24.17 -13.73
N VAL A 268 28.76 23.86 -13.01
CA VAL A 268 28.86 24.08 -11.57
C VAL A 268 29.19 25.55 -11.38
N GLU A 269 28.22 26.33 -10.90
CA GLU A 269 28.31 27.79 -10.78
C GLU A 269 28.63 28.22 -9.35
N ALA A 270 28.28 27.41 -8.34
CA ALA A 270 28.63 27.66 -6.95
C ALA A 270 28.75 26.37 -6.12
N ARG A 271 29.35 26.50 -4.94
CA ARG A 271 29.47 25.42 -3.95
C ARG A 271 29.08 25.94 -2.57
N PHE A 272 28.33 25.14 -1.83
CA PHE A 272 27.86 25.48 -0.50
C PHE A 272 28.20 24.37 0.49
N ILE A 273 28.81 24.71 1.62
CA ILE A 273 28.98 23.80 2.76
C ILE A 273 27.76 23.97 3.67
N PRO A 274 26.91 22.94 3.84
CA PRO A 274 25.79 23.01 4.75
C PRO A 274 26.26 23.11 6.21
N PRO A 275 25.52 23.82 7.09
CA PRO A 275 25.87 23.86 8.49
C PRO A 275 25.67 22.49 9.15
N THR A 276 26.40 22.24 10.23
CA THR A 276 26.44 20.92 10.90
C THR A 276 25.10 20.50 11.50
N TRP A 277 24.25 21.45 11.90
CA TRP A 277 22.91 21.18 12.43
C TRP A 277 21.86 20.81 11.36
N ARG A 278 22.17 20.91 10.06
CA ARG A 278 21.24 20.61 8.95
C ARG A 278 21.55 19.27 8.29
N ALA A 279 21.39 18.17 9.02
CA ALA A 279 21.68 16.82 8.53
C ALA A 279 20.94 16.42 7.24
N ASP A 280 19.80 17.07 6.96
CA ASP A 280 18.93 16.89 5.80
C ASP A 280 19.48 17.47 4.49
N ILE A 281 20.41 18.45 4.54
CA ILE A 281 20.99 19.04 3.33
C ILE A 281 22.21 18.23 2.89
N THR A 282 22.04 17.42 1.84
CA THR A 282 23.06 16.48 1.31
C THR A 282 23.25 16.56 -0.20
N ILE A 283 22.25 17.02 -0.94
CA ILE A 283 22.26 17.11 -2.40
C ILE A 283 21.75 18.47 -2.88
N GLU A 284 21.98 18.76 -4.17
CA GLU A 284 21.53 20.01 -4.83
C GLU A 284 20.02 20.24 -4.68
N ALA A 285 19.21 19.17 -4.71
CA ALA A 285 17.76 19.26 -4.57
C ALA A 285 17.33 19.77 -3.18
N ASP A 286 18.09 19.47 -2.13
CA ASP A 286 17.79 19.93 -0.76
C ASP A 286 18.04 21.45 -0.65
N LEU A 287 19.08 21.96 -1.31
CA LEU A 287 19.32 23.40 -1.43
C LEU A 287 18.21 24.08 -2.24
N ALA A 288 17.74 23.45 -3.32
CA ALA A 288 16.60 23.95 -4.09
C ALA A 288 15.31 24.00 -3.25
N GLU A 289 15.07 23.00 -2.39
CA GLU A 289 13.96 23.01 -1.43
C GLU A 289 14.07 24.17 -0.44
N GLU A 290 15.27 24.45 0.08
CA GLU A 290 15.47 25.59 1.00
C GLU A 290 15.20 26.93 0.31
N VAL A 291 15.62 27.08 -0.94
CA VAL A 291 15.29 28.25 -1.76
C VAL A 291 13.79 28.35 -1.98
N MET A 292 13.12 27.25 -2.32
CA MET A 292 11.66 27.18 -2.47
C MET A 292 10.94 27.63 -1.20
N ARG A 293 11.38 27.11 -0.04
CA ARG A 293 10.80 27.38 1.28
C ARG A 293 10.96 28.85 1.68
N LEU A 294 12.14 29.43 1.45
CA LEU A 294 12.44 30.83 1.79
C LEU A 294 11.83 31.83 0.80
N TYR A 295 11.74 31.45 -0.48
CA TYR A 295 11.01 32.22 -1.48
C TYR A 295 9.50 32.23 -1.19
N GLY A 296 8.98 31.16 -0.59
CA GLY A 296 7.58 30.96 -0.24
C GLY A 296 6.84 30.23 -1.35
N ILE A 297 6.27 29.07 -1.02
CA ILE A 297 5.58 28.19 -1.98
C ILE A 297 4.45 28.94 -2.70
N ASP A 298 3.72 29.80 -1.99
CA ASP A 298 2.62 30.59 -2.55
C ASP A 298 3.07 31.64 -3.59
N ASN A 299 4.34 32.04 -3.55
CA ASN A 299 4.92 32.99 -4.51
C ASN A 299 5.36 32.31 -5.81
N ILE A 300 5.35 30.97 -5.87
CA ILE A 300 5.77 30.21 -7.04
C ILE A 300 4.61 30.22 -8.05
N PRO A 301 4.84 30.75 -9.27
CA PRO A 301 3.78 30.83 -10.26
C PRO A 301 3.31 29.43 -10.64
N SER A 302 2.00 29.20 -10.60
CA SER A 302 1.42 27.94 -11.09
C SER A 302 1.69 27.80 -12.59
N SER A 303 2.39 26.74 -12.98
CA SER A 303 2.47 26.38 -14.40
C SER A 303 1.17 25.73 -14.85
N THR A 304 0.60 26.22 -15.95
CA THR A 304 -0.60 25.63 -16.57
C THR A 304 -0.28 24.50 -17.55
N MET A 305 1.01 24.24 -17.82
CA MET A 305 1.44 23.24 -18.79
C MET A 305 2.60 22.38 -18.25
N ALA A 306 2.38 21.06 -18.26
CA ALA A 306 3.43 20.07 -18.12
C ALA A 306 3.60 19.36 -19.46
N TYR A 307 4.82 19.36 -20.00
CA TYR A 307 5.15 18.58 -21.20
C TYR A 307 5.44 17.14 -20.79
N VAL A 308 4.46 16.27 -20.96
CA VAL A 308 4.67 14.82 -20.85
C VAL A 308 4.90 14.28 -22.25
N ALA A 309 6.13 13.86 -22.55
CA ALA A 309 6.42 13.12 -23.78
C ALA A 309 5.82 11.71 -23.66
N LEU A 310 4.58 11.54 -24.13
CA LEU A 310 3.92 10.25 -24.17
C LEU A 310 4.40 9.45 -25.39
N ASP A 311 5.46 8.65 -25.24
CA ASP A 311 5.78 7.60 -26.20
C ASP A 311 4.88 6.38 -25.95
N THR A 312 3.73 6.35 -26.62
CA THR A 312 2.77 5.24 -26.51
C THR A 312 3.29 3.92 -27.08
N ALA A 313 4.36 3.92 -27.87
CA ALA A 313 4.89 2.71 -28.50
C ALA A 313 5.69 1.83 -27.53
N ARG A 314 6.34 2.43 -26.52
CA ARG A 314 7.20 1.74 -25.54
C ARG A 314 6.50 1.33 -24.22
N MET A 315 5.19 1.57 -24.09
CA MET A 315 4.44 1.18 -22.90
C MET A 315 4.35 -0.36 -22.76
N PRO A 316 4.81 -0.95 -21.64
CA PRO A 316 4.64 -2.36 -21.31
C PRO A 316 3.18 -2.82 -21.44
N SER A 317 2.95 -4.05 -21.91
CA SER A 317 1.61 -4.61 -22.15
C SER A 317 0.68 -4.59 -20.93
N HIS A 318 1.22 -4.77 -19.71
CA HIS A 318 0.45 -4.66 -18.46
C HIS A 318 -0.02 -3.23 -18.17
N LEU A 319 0.71 -2.21 -18.62
CA LEU A 319 0.27 -0.81 -18.63
C LEU A 319 -0.65 -0.48 -19.81
N ARG A 320 -0.88 -1.39 -20.77
CA ARG A 320 -1.94 -1.24 -21.78
C ARG A 320 -3.30 -1.69 -21.25
N ALA A 321 -3.31 -2.73 -20.40
CA ALA A 321 -4.47 -3.14 -19.59
C ALA A 321 -4.75 -2.19 -18.39
N GLY A 322 -3.72 -1.50 -17.88
CA GLY A 322 -3.86 -0.39 -16.93
C GLY A 322 -4.02 1.00 -17.58
N GLY A 323 -3.70 1.11 -18.86
CA GLY A 323 -3.62 2.37 -19.60
C GLY A 323 -4.97 2.84 -20.15
N ALA A 324 -4.93 3.74 -21.13
CA ALA A 324 -6.14 4.34 -21.70
C ALA A 324 -7.15 3.29 -22.22
N HIS A 325 -6.68 2.17 -22.79
CA HIS A 325 -7.56 1.11 -23.29
C HIS A 325 -8.28 0.36 -22.18
N GLY A 326 -7.54 -0.19 -21.20
CA GLY A 326 -8.18 -0.91 -20.09
C GLY A 326 -9.03 0.00 -19.21
N ARG A 327 -8.66 1.29 -19.07
CA ARG A 327 -9.53 2.29 -18.44
C ARG A 327 -10.83 2.46 -19.24
N ARG A 328 -10.74 2.68 -20.56
CA ARG A 328 -11.90 2.81 -21.44
C ARG A 328 -12.80 1.58 -21.38
N LEU A 329 -12.23 0.38 -21.39
CA LEU A 329 -12.99 -0.87 -21.26
C LEU A 329 -13.74 -0.93 -19.92
N ARG A 330 -13.06 -0.66 -18.79
CA ARG A 330 -13.71 -0.61 -17.46
C ARG A 330 -14.84 0.41 -17.42
N ASP A 331 -14.62 1.61 -17.95
CA ASP A 331 -15.61 2.68 -17.95
C ASP A 331 -16.81 2.34 -18.85
N GLN A 332 -16.57 1.72 -20.01
CA GLN A 332 -17.62 1.23 -20.91
C GLN A 332 -18.46 0.14 -20.24
N VAL A 333 -17.82 -0.87 -19.66
CA VAL A 333 -18.49 -1.97 -18.94
C VAL A 333 -19.33 -1.43 -17.78
N ARG A 334 -18.77 -0.55 -16.95
CA ARG A 334 -19.50 0.11 -15.86
C ARG A 334 -20.71 0.88 -16.37
N THR A 335 -20.53 1.75 -17.36
CA THR A 335 -21.61 2.58 -17.91
C THR A 335 -22.76 1.70 -18.42
N MET A 336 -22.43 0.60 -19.10
CA MET A 336 -23.41 -0.34 -19.62
C MET A 336 -24.16 -1.07 -18.51
N LEU A 337 -23.46 -1.59 -17.51
CA LEU A 337 -24.06 -2.29 -16.38
C LEU A 337 -24.95 -1.36 -15.53
N VAL A 338 -24.53 -0.12 -15.30
CA VAL A 338 -25.36 0.90 -14.64
C VAL A 338 -26.64 1.14 -15.44
N ALA A 339 -26.55 1.25 -16.77
CA ALA A 339 -27.74 1.38 -17.63
C ALA A 339 -28.66 0.13 -17.60
N ARG A 340 -28.14 -1.02 -17.17
CA ARG A 340 -28.90 -2.27 -16.93
C ARG A 340 -29.46 -2.36 -15.50
N GLY A 341 -29.21 -1.36 -14.65
CA GLY A 341 -29.68 -1.31 -13.26
C GLY A 341 -28.75 -1.97 -12.26
N TYR A 342 -27.48 -2.23 -12.61
CA TYR A 342 -26.47 -2.67 -11.65
C TYR A 342 -25.91 -1.50 -10.84
N TYR A 343 -25.64 -1.74 -9.57
CA TYR A 343 -24.97 -0.81 -8.68
C TYR A 343 -23.48 -1.15 -8.58
N ASP A 344 -22.62 -0.16 -8.87
CA ASP A 344 -21.16 -0.29 -8.72
C ASP A 344 -20.78 -0.26 -7.24
N CYS A 345 -20.17 -1.34 -6.77
CA CYS A 345 -19.72 -1.50 -5.40
C CYS A 345 -18.20 -1.34 -5.32
N VAL A 346 -17.75 -0.80 -4.18
CA VAL A 346 -16.34 -0.84 -3.78
C VAL A 346 -16.30 -1.44 -2.37
N THR A 347 -15.80 -2.67 -2.26
CA THR A 347 -15.71 -3.38 -0.99
C THR A 347 -14.25 -3.49 -0.54
N ASN A 348 -14.04 -3.74 0.76
CA ASN A 348 -12.69 -3.82 1.32
C ASN A 348 -11.96 -5.07 0.79
N VAL A 349 -10.69 -4.91 0.43
CA VAL A 349 -9.82 -6.03 0.04
C VAL A 349 -9.38 -6.87 1.23
N LEU A 350 -9.35 -6.26 2.42
CA LEU A 350 -9.13 -6.93 3.69
C LEU A 350 -10.46 -7.42 4.24
N THR A 351 -10.53 -8.72 4.48
CA THR A 351 -11.70 -9.42 5.03
C THR A 351 -11.28 -10.34 6.16
N GLY A 352 -12.26 -11.00 6.78
CA GLY A 352 -12.02 -12.16 7.61
C GLY A 352 -11.54 -13.35 6.78
N PRO A 353 -10.89 -14.33 7.43
CA PRO A 353 -10.48 -15.56 6.75
C PRO A 353 -11.71 -16.36 6.32
N ASP A 354 -11.75 -16.76 5.05
CA ASP A 354 -12.75 -17.71 4.55
C ASP A 354 -12.42 -19.11 5.10
N GLU A 355 -13.43 -19.82 5.63
CA GLU A 355 -13.24 -21.17 6.17
C GLU A 355 -12.76 -22.14 5.08
N GLY A 356 -11.61 -22.78 5.31
CA GLY A 356 -11.04 -23.77 4.39
C GLY A 356 -10.32 -23.18 3.17
N ALA A 357 -10.24 -21.85 3.03
CA ALA A 357 -9.52 -21.21 1.94
C ALA A 357 -8.04 -20.96 2.29
N ASP A 358 -7.14 -21.26 1.35
CA ASP A 358 -5.72 -20.94 1.50
C ASP A 358 -5.45 -19.46 1.17
N GLN A 359 -5.73 -18.58 2.15
CA GLN A 359 -5.64 -17.12 1.99
C GLN A 359 -4.35 -16.52 2.55
N VAL A 360 -3.99 -15.34 2.02
CA VAL A 360 -2.88 -14.53 2.53
C VAL A 360 -3.34 -13.75 3.75
N THR A 361 -2.70 -13.95 4.91
CA THR A 361 -3.08 -13.34 6.19
C THR A 361 -2.09 -12.27 6.65
N LEU A 362 -2.58 -11.29 7.40
CA LEU A 362 -1.77 -10.21 7.96
C LEU A 362 -1.21 -10.60 9.33
N LYS A 363 0.10 -10.38 9.53
CA LYS A 363 0.78 -10.59 10.81
C LYS A 363 0.29 -9.63 11.91
N ASN A 364 0.04 -8.38 11.54
CA ASN A 364 -0.38 -7.31 12.45
C ASN A 364 -1.74 -6.74 12.02
N ALA A 365 -2.75 -7.60 11.95
CA ALA A 365 -4.10 -7.19 11.58
C ALA A 365 -4.73 -6.26 12.64
N LEU A 366 -5.58 -5.32 12.22
CA LEU A 366 -6.37 -4.48 13.13
C LEU A 366 -7.41 -5.29 13.93
N GLY A 367 -7.82 -6.44 13.39
CA GLY A 367 -8.78 -7.35 13.98
C GLY A 367 -9.05 -8.53 13.05
N ARG A 368 -9.82 -9.53 13.51
CA ARG A 368 -10.13 -10.74 12.74
C ARG A 368 -10.90 -10.46 11.45
N ASP A 369 -11.74 -9.42 11.43
CA ASP A 369 -12.54 -9.06 10.24
C ASP A 369 -11.72 -8.42 9.11
N PHE A 370 -10.45 -8.08 9.37
CA PHE A 370 -9.51 -7.48 8.42
C PHE A 370 -8.15 -8.20 8.45
N SER A 371 -8.15 -9.50 8.75
CA SER A 371 -6.91 -10.28 8.93
C SER A 371 -6.47 -11.06 7.70
N ALA A 372 -7.25 -11.07 6.62
CA ALA A 372 -6.93 -11.79 5.39
C ALA A 372 -7.21 -10.95 4.14
N LEU A 373 -6.44 -11.17 3.07
CA LEU A 373 -6.78 -10.69 1.74
C LEU A 373 -7.86 -11.58 1.13
N ARG A 374 -8.89 -10.98 0.55
CA ARG A 374 -9.99 -11.71 -0.08
C ARG A 374 -9.52 -12.56 -1.27
N SER A 375 -9.91 -13.83 -1.29
CA SER A 375 -9.68 -14.73 -2.44
C SER A 375 -10.73 -14.59 -3.54
N SER A 376 -11.86 -13.96 -3.23
CA SER A 376 -12.94 -13.67 -4.17
C SER A 376 -13.69 -12.41 -3.75
N VAL A 377 -14.32 -11.75 -4.72
CA VAL A 377 -15.21 -10.61 -4.50
C VAL A 377 -16.60 -11.07 -4.05
N ILE A 378 -16.99 -12.32 -4.35
CA ILE A 378 -18.34 -12.87 -4.07
C ILE A 378 -18.75 -12.72 -2.59
N PRO A 379 -17.95 -13.14 -1.58
CA PRO A 379 -18.36 -12.98 -0.17
C PRO A 379 -18.58 -11.52 0.23
N SER A 380 -17.83 -10.60 -0.37
CA SER A 380 -17.98 -9.17 -0.11
C SER A 380 -19.29 -8.64 -0.69
N LEU A 381 -19.65 -9.04 -1.91
CA LEU A 381 -20.93 -8.69 -2.51
C LEU A 381 -22.12 -9.37 -1.82
N LEU A 382 -21.98 -10.60 -1.31
CA LEU A 382 -23.01 -11.26 -0.51
C LEU A 382 -23.33 -10.44 0.75
N ARG A 383 -22.31 -9.90 1.42
CA ARG A 383 -22.51 -9.01 2.58
C ARG A 383 -23.30 -7.74 2.21
N VAL A 384 -23.01 -7.16 1.03
CA VAL A 384 -23.75 -5.99 0.51
C VAL A 384 -25.18 -6.37 0.15
N ALA A 385 -25.38 -7.49 -0.55
CA ALA A 385 -26.70 -7.97 -0.94
C ALA A 385 -27.57 -8.28 0.28
N SER A 386 -27.04 -9.03 1.23
CA SER A 386 -27.65 -9.34 2.53
C SER A 386 -28.12 -8.08 3.26
N ARG A 387 -27.26 -7.06 3.35
CA ARG A 387 -27.63 -5.77 3.95
C ARG A 387 -28.83 -5.15 3.24
N ASN A 388 -28.83 -5.09 1.91
CA ASN A 388 -29.92 -4.47 1.15
C ASN A 388 -31.22 -5.26 1.24
N LEU A 389 -31.17 -6.59 1.15
CA LEU A 389 -32.33 -7.48 1.31
C LEU A 389 -32.99 -7.30 2.68
N ARG A 390 -32.19 -7.23 3.76
CA ARG A 390 -32.70 -6.95 5.12
C ARG A 390 -33.32 -5.55 5.27
N HIS A 391 -33.00 -4.61 4.39
CA HIS A 391 -33.60 -3.28 4.34
C HIS A 391 -34.79 -3.21 3.36
N GLY A 392 -35.36 -4.35 2.99
CA GLY A 392 -36.61 -4.43 2.23
C GLY A 392 -36.45 -4.43 0.70
N GLN A 393 -35.22 -4.39 0.18
CA GLN A 393 -35.01 -4.54 -1.26
C GLN A 393 -35.43 -5.93 -1.72
N GLN A 394 -36.25 -5.99 -2.77
CA GLN A 394 -36.71 -7.26 -3.34
C GLN A 394 -35.78 -7.77 -4.45
N THR A 395 -34.97 -6.88 -5.02
CA THR A 395 -34.10 -7.13 -6.16
C THR A 395 -32.78 -6.42 -5.92
N VAL A 396 -31.68 -7.15 -6.06
CA VAL A 396 -30.33 -6.59 -5.88
C VAL A 396 -29.47 -7.02 -7.06
N ARG A 397 -28.97 -6.03 -7.81
CA ARG A 397 -28.04 -6.19 -8.94
C ARG A 397 -26.76 -5.45 -8.61
N LEU A 398 -25.69 -6.16 -8.29
CA LEU A 398 -24.42 -5.57 -7.88
C LEU A 398 -23.33 -5.90 -8.88
N MET A 399 -22.44 -4.95 -9.11
CA MET A 399 -21.18 -5.20 -9.78
C MET A 399 -20.02 -4.68 -8.94
N GLU A 400 -18.85 -5.27 -9.08
CA GLU A 400 -17.59 -4.71 -8.59
C GLU A 400 -16.46 -5.08 -9.54
N ILE A 401 -15.67 -4.08 -9.95
CA ILE A 401 -14.36 -4.32 -10.58
C ILE A 401 -13.31 -4.17 -9.49
N GLY A 402 -12.72 -5.28 -9.07
CA GLY A 402 -11.85 -5.30 -7.91
C GLY A 402 -10.79 -6.41 -7.97
N SER A 403 -9.80 -6.31 -7.09
CA SER A 403 -8.73 -7.32 -7.00
C SER A 403 -9.13 -8.50 -6.12
N GLN A 404 -8.71 -9.69 -6.52
CA GLN A 404 -8.72 -10.93 -5.74
C GLN A 404 -7.28 -11.47 -5.63
N PHE A 405 -7.00 -12.18 -4.53
CA PHE A 405 -5.63 -12.59 -4.18
C PHE A 405 -5.58 -14.09 -3.92
N THR A 406 -4.61 -14.77 -4.52
CA THR A 406 -4.31 -16.19 -4.27
C THR A 406 -2.85 -16.37 -3.96
N LYS A 407 -2.51 -17.32 -3.08
CA LYS A 407 -1.11 -17.69 -2.86
C LYS A 407 -0.54 -18.32 -4.14
N ASN A 408 0.62 -17.83 -4.56
CA ASN A 408 1.31 -18.37 -5.72
C ASN A 408 2.82 -18.18 -5.54
N THR A 409 3.50 -19.25 -5.15
CA THR A 409 4.96 -19.26 -4.90
C THR A 409 5.80 -18.98 -6.14
N ASN A 410 5.22 -19.03 -7.35
CA ASN A 410 5.90 -18.70 -8.59
C ASN A 410 5.93 -17.19 -8.90
N THR A 411 5.28 -16.37 -8.07
CA THR A 411 5.30 -14.91 -8.19
C THR A 411 6.32 -14.28 -7.24
N GLU A 412 6.84 -13.10 -7.57
CA GLU A 412 7.87 -12.39 -6.79
C GLU A 412 7.53 -12.26 -5.29
N PHE A 413 6.27 -12.03 -4.97
CA PHE A 413 5.79 -11.83 -3.61
C PHE A 413 5.07 -13.06 -3.02
N GLY A 414 5.06 -14.20 -3.72
CA GLY A 414 4.32 -15.38 -3.28
C GLY A 414 2.79 -15.22 -3.36
N VAL A 415 2.29 -14.18 -4.02
CA VAL A 415 0.88 -13.81 -4.13
C VAL A 415 0.56 -13.38 -5.56
N GLN A 416 -0.48 -13.97 -6.14
CA GLN A 416 -1.04 -13.57 -7.42
C GLN A 416 -2.23 -12.63 -7.20
N GLN A 417 -2.16 -11.45 -7.81
CA GLN A 417 -3.23 -10.45 -7.82
C GLN A 417 -3.93 -10.41 -9.18
N GLN A 418 -5.24 -10.68 -9.19
CA GLN A 418 -6.07 -10.67 -10.37
C GLN A 418 -7.19 -9.63 -10.23
N GLU A 419 -7.41 -8.81 -11.25
CA GLU A 419 -8.52 -7.85 -11.29
C GLU A 419 -9.66 -8.52 -12.02
N VAL A 420 -10.83 -8.57 -11.39
CA VAL A 420 -12.02 -9.22 -11.93
C VAL A 420 -13.22 -8.29 -11.87
N LEU A 421 -14.07 -8.35 -12.89
CA LEU A 421 -15.45 -7.89 -12.81
C LEU A 421 -16.27 -9.00 -12.17
N THR A 422 -16.91 -8.69 -11.05
CA THR A 422 -17.89 -9.59 -10.43
C THR A 422 -19.28 -9.01 -10.59
N LEU A 423 -20.22 -9.79 -11.10
CA LEU A 423 -21.65 -9.48 -11.14
C LEU A 423 -22.38 -10.35 -10.13
N MET A 424 -23.41 -9.81 -9.49
CA MET A 424 -24.27 -10.55 -8.58
C MET A 424 -25.73 -10.14 -8.79
N LEU A 425 -26.60 -11.14 -8.87
CA LEU A 425 -28.02 -11.02 -9.09
C LEU A 425 -28.76 -11.85 -8.04
N VAL A 426 -29.68 -11.22 -7.30
CA VAL A 426 -30.54 -11.91 -6.33
C VAL A 426 -31.91 -11.23 -6.26
N GLY A 427 -32.94 -12.04 -6.06
CA GLY A 427 -34.31 -11.55 -5.85
C GLY A 427 -35.25 -11.86 -7.00
N GLN A 428 -36.13 -10.92 -7.30
CA GLN A 428 -37.19 -11.09 -8.30
C GLN A 428 -37.10 -10.03 -9.40
N THR A 429 -37.78 -10.23 -10.51
CA THR A 429 -37.99 -9.18 -11.51
C THR A 429 -38.74 -8.00 -10.88
N ASP A 430 -38.44 -6.80 -11.37
CA ASP A 430 -39.09 -5.58 -10.86
C ASP A 430 -40.62 -5.67 -11.05
N PRO A 431 -41.43 -5.23 -10.08
CA PRO A 431 -42.87 -5.24 -10.21
C PRO A 431 -43.30 -4.42 -11.43
N HIS A 432 -44.10 -5.03 -12.30
CA HIS A 432 -44.64 -4.37 -13.49
C HIS A 432 -46.14 -4.67 -13.61
N TRP A 433 -46.89 -3.76 -14.24
CA TRP A 433 -48.36 -3.89 -14.33
C TRP A 433 -48.80 -5.02 -15.28
N SER A 434 -47.98 -5.37 -16.27
CA SER A 434 -48.29 -6.40 -17.27
C SER A 434 -47.95 -7.81 -16.81
N ASP A 435 -47.00 -7.97 -15.89
CA ASP A 435 -46.40 -9.26 -15.57
C ASP A 435 -46.22 -9.42 -14.07
N LYS A 436 -46.50 -10.63 -13.57
CA LYS A 436 -46.24 -10.96 -12.18
C LYS A 436 -44.71 -11.08 -11.96
N PRO A 437 -44.19 -10.60 -10.82
CA PRO A 437 -42.79 -10.82 -10.48
C PRO A 437 -42.43 -12.30 -10.49
N ARG A 438 -41.29 -12.64 -11.11
CA ARG A 438 -40.69 -13.98 -11.06
C ARG A 438 -39.33 -13.92 -10.40
N THR A 439 -38.89 -15.03 -9.81
CA THR A 439 -37.53 -15.16 -9.28
C THR A 439 -36.51 -15.02 -10.41
N LEU A 440 -35.44 -14.29 -10.14
CA LEU A 440 -34.30 -14.16 -11.03
C LEU A 440 -33.42 -15.40 -10.91
N ASP A 441 -32.89 -15.88 -12.03
CA ASP A 441 -32.09 -17.10 -12.09
C ASP A 441 -30.77 -16.93 -12.87
N LEU A 442 -30.04 -18.02 -13.05
CA LEU A 442 -28.80 -18.03 -13.81
C LEU A 442 -29.00 -17.60 -15.28
N TYR A 443 -30.15 -17.89 -15.89
CA TYR A 443 -30.43 -17.52 -17.28
C TYR A 443 -30.60 -16.00 -17.43
N ASP A 444 -31.12 -15.32 -16.41
CA ASP A 444 -31.13 -13.85 -16.38
C ASP A 444 -29.70 -13.28 -16.41
N LEU A 445 -28.81 -13.81 -15.56
CA LEU A 445 -27.42 -13.39 -15.52
C LEU A 445 -26.69 -13.70 -16.83
N VAL A 446 -26.90 -14.88 -17.41
CA VAL A 446 -26.36 -15.25 -18.72
C VAL A 446 -26.90 -14.35 -19.82
N GLY A 447 -28.18 -13.96 -19.75
CA GLY A 447 -28.78 -12.96 -20.63
C GLY A 447 -28.07 -11.60 -20.56
N GLU A 448 -27.75 -11.13 -19.35
CA GLU A 448 -26.96 -9.90 -19.17
C GLU A 448 -25.57 -10.03 -19.83
N LEU A 449 -24.89 -11.16 -19.64
CA LEU A 449 -23.57 -11.41 -20.24
C LEU A 449 -23.61 -11.41 -21.77
N HIS A 450 -24.65 -11.99 -22.39
CA HIS A 450 -24.83 -11.94 -23.85
C HIS A 450 -25.09 -10.53 -24.36
N VAL A 451 -25.74 -9.65 -23.58
CA VAL A 451 -25.94 -8.25 -23.95
C VAL A 451 -24.63 -7.45 -23.84
N LEU A 452 -23.80 -7.77 -22.85
CA LEU A 452 -22.48 -7.14 -22.66
C LEU A 452 -21.49 -7.54 -23.76
N ALA A 453 -21.51 -8.80 -24.17
CA ALA A 453 -20.55 -9.42 -25.08
C ALA A 453 -20.29 -8.67 -26.40
N PRO A 454 -21.28 -8.42 -27.28
CA PRO A 454 -21.05 -7.71 -28.54
C PRO A 454 -20.53 -6.28 -28.35
N LYS A 455 -20.80 -5.67 -27.19
CA LYS A 455 -20.46 -4.28 -26.89
C LYS A 455 -19.07 -4.15 -26.26
N ILE A 456 -18.54 -5.23 -25.68
CA ILE A 456 -17.16 -5.38 -25.21
C ILE A 456 -16.28 -5.88 -26.37
N GLU A 457 -16.20 -5.11 -27.45
CA GLU A 457 -15.32 -5.38 -28.60
C GLU A 457 -15.82 -6.35 -29.69
N SER A 458 -17.14 -6.46 -29.89
CA SER A 458 -17.75 -7.15 -31.05
C SER A 458 -17.51 -8.66 -31.17
N ILE A 459 -17.07 -9.33 -30.10
CA ILE A 459 -17.04 -10.81 -30.04
C ILE A 459 -18.19 -11.31 -29.16
N PRO A 460 -19.00 -12.29 -29.62
CA PRO A 460 -19.95 -12.97 -28.75
C PRO A 460 -19.20 -13.72 -27.62
N ILE A 461 -19.71 -13.61 -26.39
CA ILE A 461 -19.30 -14.49 -25.30
C ILE A 461 -20.00 -15.81 -25.56
N ASP A 462 -19.21 -16.84 -25.85
CA ASP A 462 -19.70 -18.20 -25.91
C ASP A 462 -19.83 -18.72 -24.48
N VAL A 463 -21.05 -19.06 -24.09
CA VAL A 463 -21.33 -19.71 -22.81
C VAL A 463 -21.36 -21.21 -23.06
N SER A 464 -20.30 -21.90 -22.61
CA SER A 464 -20.22 -23.35 -22.74
C SER A 464 -20.48 -24.01 -21.40
N ILE A 465 -21.43 -24.94 -21.36
CA ILE A 465 -21.54 -25.92 -20.29
C ILE A 465 -20.40 -26.90 -20.49
N ARG A 466 -19.49 -27.00 -19.51
CA ARG A 466 -18.53 -28.10 -19.46
C ARG A 466 -19.02 -29.08 -18.40
N GLU A 467 -19.03 -30.36 -18.74
CA GLU A 467 -19.28 -31.42 -17.76
C GLU A 467 -18.26 -31.29 -16.63
N THR A 468 -18.77 -31.26 -15.41
CA THR A 468 -18.03 -31.17 -14.14
C THR A 468 -16.94 -32.25 -14.09
N GLY A 469 -15.66 -31.85 -14.10
CA GLY A 469 -14.54 -32.80 -13.96
C GLY A 469 -13.13 -32.26 -14.24
N GLU A 470 -12.97 -31.21 -15.05
CA GLU A 470 -11.62 -30.73 -15.46
C GLU A 470 -11.17 -29.40 -14.83
N ALA A 471 -12.08 -28.61 -14.25
CA ALA A 471 -11.74 -27.41 -13.50
C ALA A 471 -11.84 -27.72 -12.01
N GLY A 472 -10.78 -27.42 -11.24
CA GLY A 472 -10.75 -27.64 -9.79
C GLY A 472 -11.93 -27.00 -9.04
N PRO A 473 -12.06 -27.30 -7.73
CA PRO A 473 -13.21 -26.87 -6.93
C PRO A 473 -13.43 -25.35 -7.03
N ARG A 474 -14.66 -24.95 -7.33
CA ARG A 474 -15.08 -23.54 -7.32
C ARG A 474 -15.89 -23.31 -6.04
N PRO A 475 -15.23 -22.97 -4.92
CA PRO A 475 -15.82 -23.08 -3.58
C PRO A 475 -17.04 -22.16 -3.35
N TYR A 476 -17.31 -21.22 -4.26
CA TYR A 476 -18.39 -20.25 -4.15
C TYR A 476 -19.64 -20.63 -4.96
N PHE A 477 -19.57 -21.59 -5.90
CA PHE A 477 -20.67 -21.96 -6.80
C PHE A 477 -21.21 -23.37 -6.50
N THR A 478 -22.44 -23.64 -6.92
CA THR A 478 -23.00 -25.00 -7.06
C THR A 478 -22.47 -25.67 -8.33
N ASP A 479 -22.96 -26.87 -8.62
CA ASP A 479 -22.73 -27.56 -9.90
C ASP A 479 -23.39 -26.84 -11.10
N ASN A 480 -24.34 -25.92 -10.84
CA ASN A 480 -24.94 -25.05 -11.86
C ASN A 480 -24.00 -23.89 -12.20
N VAL A 481 -22.88 -24.20 -12.83
CA VAL A 481 -21.84 -23.24 -13.20
C VAL A 481 -21.44 -23.42 -14.67
N VAL A 482 -21.22 -22.31 -15.36
CA VAL A 482 -20.81 -22.26 -16.77
C VAL A 482 -19.48 -21.54 -16.94
N GLU A 483 -18.75 -21.92 -17.99
CA GLU A 483 -17.55 -21.19 -18.43
C GLU A 483 -17.93 -20.09 -19.39
N LEU A 484 -17.33 -18.92 -19.17
CA LEU A 484 -17.43 -17.79 -20.06
C LEU A 484 -16.19 -17.80 -20.95
N ARG A 485 -16.41 -17.94 -22.26
CA ARG A 485 -15.34 -17.96 -23.25
C ARG A 485 -15.55 -16.86 -24.28
N LEU A 486 -14.44 -16.30 -24.76
CA LEU A 486 -14.46 -15.30 -25.80
C LEU A 486 -13.33 -15.63 -26.79
N GLY A 487 -13.71 -15.98 -28.02
CA GLY A 487 -12.75 -16.45 -29.04
C GLY A 487 -12.00 -17.72 -28.64
N GLY A 488 -12.63 -18.62 -27.87
CA GLY A 488 -12.01 -19.84 -27.35
C GLY A 488 -11.17 -19.67 -26.08
N VAL A 489 -10.93 -18.43 -25.62
CA VAL A 489 -10.20 -18.13 -24.38
C VAL A 489 -11.19 -18.10 -23.21
N VAL A 490 -10.88 -18.79 -22.11
CA VAL A 490 -11.66 -18.69 -20.87
C VAL A 490 -11.40 -17.34 -20.22
N ILE A 491 -12.45 -16.54 -20.08
CA ILE A 491 -12.39 -15.21 -19.48
C ILE A 491 -13.02 -15.18 -18.09
N GLY A 492 -13.72 -16.23 -17.66
CA GLY A 492 -14.40 -16.23 -16.38
C GLY A 492 -15.47 -17.31 -16.25
N TYR A 493 -16.31 -17.15 -15.24
CA TYR A 493 -17.33 -18.12 -14.86
C TYR A 493 -18.61 -17.42 -14.42
N ALA A 494 -19.75 -18.06 -14.65
CA ALA A 494 -21.05 -17.64 -14.10
C ALA A 494 -21.79 -18.83 -13.52
N GLY A 495 -22.53 -18.65 -12.44
CA GLY A 495 -23.25 -19.77 -11.82
C GLY A 495 -24.11 -19.35 -10.65
N GLU A 496 -24.82 -20.32 -10.09
CA GLU A 496 -25.53 -20.16 -8.82
C GLU A 496 -24.56 -20.30 -7.67
N VAL A 497 -24.59 -19.35 -6.74
CA VAL A 497 -23.78 -19.37 -5.51
C VAL A 497 -24.28 -20.49 -4.60
N SER A 498 -23.37 -21.18 -3.90
CA SER A 498 -23.72 -22.25 -2.95
C SER A 498 -24.79 -21.78 -1.95
N PRO A 499 -25.87 -22.55 -1.74
CA PRO A 499 -26.89 -22.22 -0.73
C PRO A 499 -26.31 -22.11 0.68
N GLU A 500 -25.34 -22.94 1.05
CA GLU A 500 -24.68 -22.87 2.35
C GLU A 500 -23.95 -21.54 2.53
N LEU A 501 -23.26 -21.07 1.49
CA LEU A 501 -22.58 -19.78 1.52
C LEU A 501 -23.58 -18.61 1.57
N ALA A 502 -24.65 -18.65 0.78
CA ALA A 502 -25.70 -17.65 0.81
C ALA A 502 -26.37 -17.57 2.21
N MET A 503 -26.66 -18.71 2.81
CA MET A 503 -27.21 -18.81 4.18
C MET A 503 -26.25 -18.28 5.25
N LYS A 504 -24.93 -18.48 5.13
CA LYS A 504 -23.94 -17.85 6.04
C LYS A 504 -24.00 -16.31 6.03
N HIS A 505 -24.58 -15.73 4.98
CA HIS A 505 -24.82 -14.30 4.85
C HIS A 505 -26.31 -13.92 5.06
N ASP A 506 -27.14 -14.79 5.65
CA ASP A 506 -28.58 -14.58 5.87
C ASP A 506 -29.38 -14.33 4.58
N ILE A 507 -29.02 -15.03 3.49
CA ILE A 507 -29.74 -14.95 2.21
C ILE A 507 -30.45 -16.28 1.93
N GLU A 508 -31.78 -16.28 2.07
CA GLU A 508 -32.67 -17.42 1.80
C GLU A 508 -33.23 -17.40 0.36
N ARG A 509 -32.45 -16.90 -0.60
CA ARG A 509 -32.85 -16.74 -2.00
C ARG A 509 -31.74 -17.26 -2.90
N THR A 510 -32.08 -17.73 -4.11
CA THR A 510 -31.09 -18.06 -5.13
C THR A 510 -30.28 -16.81 -5.48
N VAL A 511 -28.95 -16.95 -5.46
CA VAL A 511 -28.02 -15.91 -5.85
C VAL A 511 -27.26 -16.41 -7.07
N SER A 512 -27.26 -15.64 -8.16
CA SER A 512 -26.43 -15.90 -9.33
C SER A 512 -25.28 -14.90 -9.36
N ALA A 513 -24.08 -15.37 -9.66
CA ALA A 513 -22.90 -14.50 -9.77
C ALA A 513 -22.04 -14.86 -10.98
N ALA A 514 -21.33 -13.86 -11.51
CA ALA A 514 -20.32 -14.05 -12.55
C ALA A 514 -19.01 -13.39 -12.12
N VAL A 515 -17.88 -14.01 -12.45
CA VAL A 515 -16.53 -13.48 -12.21
C VAL A 515 -15.78 -13.51 -13.53
N ILE A 516 -15.33 -12.36 -14.01
CA ILE A 516 -14.71 -12.18 -15.33
C ILE A 516 -13.37 -11.47 -15.18
N ASP A 517 -12.30 -12.07 -15.69
CA ASP A 517 -11.01 -11.42 -15.85
C ASP A 517 -11.06 -10.49 -17.07
N LEU A 518 -11.16 -9.18 -16.79
CA LEU A 518 -11.20 -8.16 -17.84
C LEU A 518 -9.90 -8.09 -18.64
N ARG A 519 -8.77 -8.60 -18.14
CA ARG A 519 -7.49 -8.62 -18.86
C ARG A 519 -7.41 -9.78 -19.85
N ALA A 520 -8.22 -10.81 -19.65
CA ALA A 520 -8.34 -11.94 -20.58
C ALA A 520 -9.21 -11.60 -21.80
N VAL A 521 -9.91 -10.45 -21.78
CA VAL A 521 -10.69 -9.97 -22.92
C VAL A 521 -9.74 -9.51 -24.04
N PRO A 522 -9.74 -10.16 -25.21
CA PRO A 522 -8.85 -9.82 -26.31
C PRO A 522 -9.29 -8.53 -27.00
N ILE A 523 -8.30 -7.80 -27.53
CA ILE A 523 -8.58 -6.57 -28.27
C ILE A 523 -8.96 -6.90 -29.71
N VAL A 524 -10.18 -6.58 -30.14
CA VAL A 524 -10.67 -6.92 -31.48
C VAL A 524 -11.14 -5.72 -32.26
N GLN A 525 -10.59 -5.59 -33.48
CA GLN A 525 -11.01 -4.57 -34.43
C GLN A 525 -12.18 -5.08 -35.26
N PRO A 526 -13.31 -4.33 -35.31
CA PRO A 526 -14.45 -4.72 -36.12
C PRO A 526 -14.03 -4.75 -37.60
N LYS A 527 -14.31 -5.87 -38.28
CA LYS A 527 -14.11 -6.01 -39.72
C LYS A 527 -15.42 -5.77 -40.44
N TYR A 528 -15.41 -4.87 -41.41
CA TYR A 528 -16.57 -4.63 -42.27
C TYR A 528 -16.94 -5.91 -43.03
N ARG A 529 -18.23 -6.24 -43.02
CA ARG A 529 -18.85 -7.25 -43.89
C ARG A 529 -19.99 -6.58 -44.65
N ALA A 530 -20.08 -6.85 -45.95
CA ALA A 530 -21.16 -6.33 -46.77
C ALA A 530 -22.53 -6.80 -46.25
N VAL A 531 -23.52 -5.90 -46.29
CA VAL A 531 -24.90 -6.24 -45.94
C VAL A 531 -25.42 -7.24 -46.98
N GLY A 532 -26.09 -8.30 -46.52
CA GLY A 532 -26.62 -9.33 -47.41
C GLY A 532 -27.67 -8.75 -48.36
N GLN A 533 -27.48 -8.96 -49.67
CA GLN A 533 -28.38 -8.45 -50.71
C GLN A 533 -29.53 -9.41 -51.05
N PHE A 534 -29.42 -10.67 -50.61
CA PHE A 534 -30.37 -11.74 -50.92
C PHE A 534 -31.25 -12.07 -49.71
N PRO A 535 -32.51 -12.48 -49.92
CA PRO A 535 -33.42 -12.84 -48.84
C PRO A 535 -32.93 -14.09 -48.09
N SER A 536 -33.23 -14.15 -46.80
CA SER A 536 -33.00 -15.34 -45.96
C SER A 536 -34.23 -16.24 -45.92
N VAL A 537 -34.02 -17.55 -45.77
CA VAL A 537 -35.07 -18.56 -45.59
C VAL A 537 -34.95 -19.16 -44.20
N ARG A 538 -36.07 -19.25 -43.47
CA ARG A 538 -36.13 -19.90 -42.16
C ARG A 538 -36.72 -21.32 -42.29
N ARG A 539 -36.11 -22.27 -41.61
CA ARG A 539 -36.64 -23.63 -41.40
C ARG A 539 -36.54 -23.97 -39.92
N ASP A 540 -37.59 -24.57 -39.40
CA ASP A 540 -37.63 -25.04 -38.02
C ASP A 540 -37.55 -26.57 -38.03
N LEU A 541 -36.81 -27.14 -37.08
CA LEU A 541 -36.60 -28.57 -36.93
C LEU A 541 -36.78 -28.97 -35.47
N ALA A 542 -37.57 -30.01 -35.21
CA ALA A 542 -37.75 -30.57 -33.89
C ALA A 542 -36.94 -31.87 -33.75
N LEU A 543 -35.92 -31.84 -32.90
CA LEU A 543 -35.04 -32.98 -32.63
C LEU A 543 -35.37 -33.61 -31.28
N ILE A 544 -35.57 -34.92 -31.25
CA ILE A 544 -35.71 -35.73 -30.04
C ILE A 544 -34.33 -36.28 -29.68
N VAL A 545 -33.83 -35.95 -28.49
CA VAL A 545 -32.49 -36.29 -27.99
C VAL A 545 -32.56 -36.72 -26.53
N GLN A 546 -31.47 -37.30 -26.01
CA GLN A 546 -31.33 -37.59 -24.57
C GLN A 546 -31.42 -36.30 -23.74
N ASP A 547 -32.01 -36.37 -22.55
CA ASP A 547 -32.30 -35.20 -21.71
C ASP A 547 -31.03 -34.53 -21.13
N ASP A 548 -29.95 -35.28 -20.96
CA ASP A 548 -28.64 -34.79 -20.51
C ASP A 548 -27.87 -34.00 -21.59
N LEU A 549 -28.20 -34.20 -22.86
CA LEU A 549 -27.50 -33.55 -23.97
C LEU A 549 -27.69 -32.03 -23.96
N SER A 550 -26.61 -31.25 -23.89
CA SER A 550 -26.72 -29.79 -23.84
C SER A 550 -27.22 -29.19 -25.17
N ALA A 551 -28.04 -28.14 -25.07
CA ALA A 551 -28.51 -27.40 -26.25
C ALA A 551 -27.34 -26.78 -27.04
N GLY A 552 -26.27 -26.36 -26.36
CA GLY A 552 -25.05 -25.86 -27.00
C GLY A 552 -24.40 -26.89 -27.90
N ARG A 553 -24.30 -28.16 -27.46
CA ARG A 553 -23.74 -29.25 -28.27
C ARG A 553 -24.57 -29.49 -29.54
N ILE A 554 -25.89 -29.38 -29.44
CA ILE A 554 -26.79 -29.50 -30.59
C ILE A 554 -26.56 -28.36 -31.59
N ILE A 555 -26.49 -27.12 -31.09
CA ILE A 555 -26.19 -25.93 -31.89
C ILE A 555 -24.84 -26.08 -32.62
N ASP A 556 -23.80 -26.57 -31.94
CA ASP A 556 -22.47 -26.76 -32.54
C ASP A 556 -22.49 -27.74 -33.71
N VAL A 557 -23.20 -28.86 -33.56
CA VAL A 557 -23.38 -29.85 -34.63
C VAL A 557 -24.13 -29.25 -35.81
N VAL A 558 -25.22 -28.53 -35.55
CA VAL A 558 -25.99 -27.84 -36.61
C VAL A 558 -25.14 -26.81 -37.36
N ARG A 559 -24.36 -26.00 -36.64
CA ARG A 559 -23.46 -24.98 -37.24
C ARG A 559 -22.39 -25.61 -38.13
N THR A 560 -21.84 -26.74 -37.71
CA THR A 560 -20.75 -27.42 -38.43
C THR A 560 -21.25 -28.14 -39.68
N ALA A 561 -22.52 -28.57 -39.70
CA ALA A 561 -23.08 -29.35 -40.80
C ALA A 561 -23.42 -28.53 -42.06
N SER A 562 -23.66 -27.22 -41.96
CA SER A 562 -23.96 -26.36 -43.13
C SER A 562 -23.34 -24.96 -43.03
N PRO A 563 -22.00 -24.83 -42.96
CA PRO A 563 -21.33 -23.57 -42.64
C PRO A 563 -21.43 -22.50 -43.74
N LEU A 564 -21.73 -22.90 -44.98
CA LEU A 564 -21.79 -21.98 -46.13
C LEU A 564 -23.13 -21.22 -46.20
N LEU A 565 -24.23 -21.87 -45.82
CA LEU A 565 -25.58 -21.33 -45.98
C LEU A 565 -26.21 -20.91 -44.65
N LEU A 566 -25.94 -21.62 -43.56
CA LEU A 566 -26.51 -21.33 -42.26
C LEU A 566 -25.93 -20.01 -41.71
N ARG A 567 -26.81 -19.05 -41.39
CA ARG A 567 -26.44 -17.75 -40.83
C ARG A 567 -26.78 -17.61 -39.37
N ASP A 568 -27.87 -18.22 -38.94
CA ASP A 568 -28.30 -18.18 -37.56
C ASP A 568 -28.98 -19.50 -37.17
N VAL A 569 -28.81 -19.86 -35.91
CA VAL A 569 -29.43 -21.04 -35.31
C VAL A 569 -29.69 -20.76 -33.84
N GLY A 570 -30.91 -21.04 -33.40
CA GLY A 570 -31.32 -20.85 -32.01
C GLY A 570 -32.35 -21.88 -31.59
N VAL A 571 -32.33 -22.22 -30.31
CA VAL A 571 -33.40 -23.00 -29.68
C VAL A 571 -34.56 -22.05 -29.36
N PHE A 572 -35.76 -22.39 -29.80
CA PHE A 572 -36.97 -21.63 -29.49
C PHE A 572 -37.96 -22.39 -28.60
N ASP A 573 -37.80 -23.71 -28.47
CA ASP A 573 -38.66 -24.54 -27.62
C ASP A 573 -37.92 -25.76 -27.06
N VAL A 574 -38.26 -26.14 -25.83
CA VAL A 574 -37.79 -27.37 -25.17
C VAL A 574 -38.99 -28.04 -24.51
N TYR A 575 -39.39 -29.17 -25.07
CA TYR A 575 -40.57 -29.93 -24.66
C TYR A 575 -40.17 -31.27 -24.04
N ARG A 576 -40.81 -31.63 -22.92
CA ARG A 576 -40.61 -32.91 -22.21
C ARG A 576 -41.96 -33.58 -22.00
N ASP A 577 -42.10 -34.81 -22.46
CA ASP A 577 -43.32 -35.60 -22.34
C ASP A 577 -42.99 -37.08 -22.30
N LYS A 578 -43.70 -37.84 -21.47
CA LYS A 578 -43.57 -39.29 -21.35
C LYS A 578 -43.83 -40.01 -22.68
N ALA A 579 -44.66 -39.44 -23.56
CA ALA A 579 -44.95 -39.98 -24.89
C ALA A 579 -43.74 -40.03 -25.84
N MET A 580 -42.63 -39.34 -25.52
CA MET A 580 -41.41 -39.30 -26.34
C MET A 580 -40.32 -40.28 -25.87
N GLY A 581 -40.61 -41.06 -24.82
CA GLY A 581 -39.66 -41.97 -24.15
C GLY A 581 -39.11 -41.36 -22.85
N GLU A 582 -38.96 -42.18 -21.81
CA GLU A 582 -38.29 -41.75 -20.58
C GLU A 582 -36.85 -41.34 -20.86
N GLY A 583 -36.41 -40.22 -20.25
CA GLY A 583 -35.06 -39.67 -20.47
C GLY A 583 -34.86 -38.92 -21.79
N MET A 584 -35.93 -38.68 -22.56
CA MET A 584 -35.85 -37.93 -23.82
C MET A 584 -36.46 -36.52 -23.70
N LYS A 585 -35.94 -35.59 -24.49
CA LYS A 585 -36.51 -34.26 -24.70
C LYS A 585 -36.62 -33.94 -26.18
N SER A 586 -37.61 -33.13 -26.55
CA SER A 586 -37.73 -32.55 -27.88
C SER A 586 -37.25 -31.10 -27.84
N ILE A 587 -36.31 -30.75 -28.72
CA ILE A 587 -35.77 -29.40 -28.85
C ILE A 587 -36.16 -28.85 -30.22
N GLY A 588 -36.86 -27.73 -30.21
CA GLY A 588 -37.20 -26.96 -31.41
C GLY A 588 -36.07 -25.99 -31.75
N ILE A 589 -35.51 -26.15 -32.95
CA ILE A 589 -34.39 -25.36 -33.45
C ILE A 589 -34.85 -24.57 -34.66
N GLY A 590 -34.71 -23.25 -34.61
CA GLY A 590 -34.92 -22.38 -35.75
C GLY A 590 -33.61 -22.12 -36.46
N MET A 591 -33.57 -22.32 -37.77
CA MET A 591 -32.39 -22.17 -38.61
C MET A 591 -32.67 -21.15 -39.71
N THR A 592 -31.77 -20.18 -39.86
CA THR A 592 -31.86 -19.16 -40.91
C THR A 592 -30.76 -19.39 -41.93
N PHE A 593 -31.14 -19.59 -43.18
CA PHE A 593 -30.24 -19.83 -44.31
C PHE A 593 -30.19 -18.61 -45.23
N ARG A 594 -29.01 -18.28 -45.74
CA ARG A 594 -28.81 -17.22 -46.74
C ARG A 594 -27.51 -17.42 -47.50
N SER A 595 -27.54 -17.23 -48.82
CA SER A 595 -26.33 -17.07 -49.64
C SER A 595 -25.98 -15.59 -49.79
N ASP A 596 -24.67 -15.29 -49.84
CA ASP A 596 -24.18 -13.94 -50.12
C ASP A 596 -24.08 -13.66 -51.63
N GLU A 597 -24.36 -14.66 -52.49
CA GLU A 597 -24.17 -14.60 -53.96
C GLU A 597 -25.47 -14.72 -54.76
N ARG A 598 -26.51 -15.37 -54.19
CA ARG A 598 -27.78 -15.61 -54.89
C ARG A 598 -28.94 -15.84 -53.94
N THR A 599 -30.16 -15.72 -54.46
CA THR A 599 -31.36 -16.22 -53.78
C THR A 599 -31.31 -17.75 -53.70
N LEU A 600 -31.62 -18.30 -52.53
CA LEU A 600 -31.71 -19.75 -52.32
C LEU A 600 -33.03 -20.29 -52.90
N VAL A 601 -32.96 -21.43 -53.58
CA VAL A 601 -34.16 -22.20 -53.97
C VAL A 601 -34.41 -23.28 -52.91
N ASP A 602 -35.63 -23.84 -52.86
CA ASP A 602 -36.01 -24.82 -51.84
C ASP A 602 -35.05 -26.02 -51.80
N ALA A 603 -34.61 -26.52 -52.95
CA ALA A 603 -33.66 -27.63 -53.04
C ALA A 603 -32.31 -27.35 -52.34
N ASP A 604 -31.83 -26.10 -52.34
CA ASP A 604 -30.59 -25.74 -51.62
C ASP A 604 -30.78 -25.84 -50.10
N VAL A 605 -31.94 -25.39 -49.62
CA VAL A 605 -32.28 -25.36 -48.20
C VAL A 605 -32.57 -26.77 -47.70
N ASP A 606 -33.32 -27.57 -48.47
CA ASP A 606 -33.67 -28.94 -48.10
C ASP A 606 -32.43 -29.82 -48.01
N SER A 607 -31.48 -29.68 -48.96
CA SER A 607 -30.19 -30.37 -48.90
C SER A 607 -29.36 -29.97 -47.67
N ALA A 608 -29.39 -28.69 -47.29
CA ALA A 608 -28.73 -28.21 -46.08
C ALA A 608 -29.39 -28.77 -44.80
N VAL A 609 -30.72 -28.82 -44.75
CA VAL A 609 -31.48 -29.39 -43.64
C VAL A 609 -31.25 -30.90 -43.52
N GLU A 610 -31.25 -31.66 -44.63
CA GLU A 610 -30.91 -33.09 -44.62
C GLU A 610 -29.50 -33.34 -44.09
N SER A 611 -28.53 -32.52 -44.50
CA SER A 611 -27.15 -32.61 -44.00
C SER A 611 -27.10 -32.39 -42.48
N ILE A 612 -27.87 -31.43 -41.96
CA ILE A 612 -28.00 -31.16 -40.52
C ILE A 612 -28.68 -32.33 -39.80
N ILE A 613 -29.76 -32.90 -40.34
CA ILE A 613 -30.45 -34.06 -39.76
C ILE A 613 -29.50 -35.26 -39.69
N ASN A 614 -28.75 -35.54 -40.74
CA ASN A 614 -27.79 -36.63 -40.79
C ASN A 614 -26.66 -36.45 -39.77
N ALA A 615 -26.11 -35.22 -39.66
CA ALA A 615 -25.10 -34.90 -38.65
C ALA A 615 -25.65 -35.06 -37.22
N ALA A 616 -26.89 -34.61 -36.96
CA ALA A 616 -27.53 -34.77 -35.66
C ALA A 616 -27.82 -36.25 -35.33
N LYS A 617 -28.27 -37.05 -36.31
CA LYS A 617 -28.47 -38.50 -36.16
C LYS A 617 -27.14 -39.20 -35.78
N GLN A 618 -26.06 -38.89 -36.49
CA GLN A 618 -24.75 -39.52 -36.28
C GLN A 618 -24.05 -39.06 -35.00
N ALA A 619 -24.00 -37.75 -34.74
CA ALA A 619 -23.21 -37.19 -33.64
C ALA A 619 -23.94 -37.17 -32.30
N LEU A 620 -25.28 -37.15 -32.31
CA LEU A 620 -26.11 -36.91 -31.13
C LEU A 620 -27.14 -38.02 -30.88
N GLY A 621 -27.27 -38.99 -31.79
CA GLY A 621 -28.34 -39.99 -31.73
C GLY A 621 -29.74 -39.38 -31.88
N ALA A 622 -29.85 -38.19 -32.48
CA ALA A 622 -31.11 -37.44 -32.56
C ALA A 622 -32.13 -38.11 -33.51
N ARG A 623 -33.42 -37.94 -33.23
CA ARG A 623 -34.53 -38.34 -34.12
C ARG A 623 -35.37 -37.13 -34.51
N VAL A 624 -35.89 -37.07 -35.72
CA VAL A 624 -36.79 -35.98 -36.14
C VAL A 624 -38.20 -36.28 -35.63
N ARG A 625 -38.81 -35.32 -34.92
CA ARG A 625 -40.20 -35.48 -34.45
C ARG A 625 -41.15 -35.49 -35.65
N GLY A 626 -41.84 -36.60 -35.87
CA GLY A 626 -42.76 -36.78 -36.99
C GLY A 626 -42.30 -37.76 -38.07
N GLU A 627 -41.05 -38.25 -38.04
CA GLU A 627 -40.65 -39.43 -38.82
C GLU A 627 -41.38 -40.67 -38.24
N THR A 628 -42.18 -41.33 -39.06
CA THR A 628 -42.85 -42.59 -38.67
C THR A 628 -41.80 -43.69 -38.75
N VAL A 629 -41.69 -44.50 -37.70
CA VAL A 629 -40.80 -45.66 -37.68
C VAL A 629 -41.44 -46.74 -38.56
N GLU A 630 -40.79 -47.10 -39.67
CA GLU A 630 -41.00 -48.40 -40.31
C GLU A 630 -40.25 -49.50 -39.55
#